data_AF-A0A4Q1RSM1-F1
#
_entry.id   AF-A0A4Q1RSM1-F1
#
_cell.length_a   1.000
_cell.length_b   1.000
_cell.length_c   1.000
_cell.angle_alpha   90.00
_cell.angle_beta   90.00
_cell.angle_gamma   90.00
#
_symmetry.space_group_name_H-M   'P 1'
#
loop_
_entity.id
_entity.type
_entity.pdbx_description
1 polymer ?
#
loop_
_entity_poly.entity_id
_entity_poly.type
_entity_poly.pdbx_seq_one_letter_code
_entity_poly.pdbx_strand_id
1 'polypeptide(L)'
;MPELLLAATALGAGYALGRLRLGERAFDWADRTIDRPEVTRRTVRWWLTQPVFAVVILGLFITAPRRTAHQWRHRHDPPPPLGTVPVFDTQWAAKRGGKEADRA
;
A
#
# COMPACT_ATOMS: atom_id res chain seq x y z
N MET A 1 -12.38 -13.99 35.47
CA MET A 1 -13.35 -14.12 34.35
C MET A 1 -13.41 -12.94 33.37
N PRO A 2 -13.14 -11.66 33.71
CA PRO A 2 -13.19 -10.58 32.71
C PRO A 2 -12.07 -10.69 31.65
N GLU A 3 -10.91 -11.25 32.03
CA GLU A 3 -9.78 -11.57 31.16
C GLU A 3 -10.16 -12.44 29.94
N LEU A 4 -10.97 -13.48 30.15
CA LEU A 4 -11.41 -14.38 29.08
C LEU A 4 -12.42 -13.72 28.14
N LEU A 5 -13.27 -12.84 28.68
CA LEU A 5 -14.20 -12.04 27.88
C LEU A 5 -13.46 -11.02 27.01
N LEU A 6 -12.43 -10.36 27.55
CA LEU A 6 -11.55 -9.47 26.79
C LEU A 6 -10.78 -10.22 25.70
N ALA A 7 -10.23 -11.39 26.01
CA ALA A 7 -9.54 -12.21 25.03
C ALA A 7 -10.48 -12.69 23.91
N ALA A 8 -11.68 -13.17 24.26
CA ALA A 8 -12.67 -13.64 23.29
C ALA A 8 -13.22 -12.50 22.40
N THR A 9 -13.45 -11.32 22.97
CA THR A 9 -13.88 -10.14 22.20
C THR A 9 -12.76 -9.60 21.32
N ALA A 10 -11.51 -9.59 21.77
CA ALA A 10 -10.35 -9.21 20.96
C ALA A 10 -10.13 -10.21 19.80
N LEU A 11 -10.25 -11.51 20.05
CA LEU A 11 -10.18 -12.56 19.02
C LEU A 11 -11.35 -12.47 18.03
N GLY A 12 -12.58 -12.28 18.52
CA GLY A 12 -13.76 -12.13 17.70
C GLY A 12 -13.71 -10.87 16.82
N ALA A 13 -13.27 -9.75 17.40
CA ALA A 13 -13.06 -8.51 16.67
C ALA A 13 -11.95 -8.65 15.63
N GLY A 14 -10.81 -9.25 15.97
CA GLY A 14 -9.71 -9.51 15.04
C GLY A 14 -10.11 -10.43 13.88
N TYR A 15 -10.86 -11.50 14.19
CA TYR A 15 -11.37 -12.44 13.19
C TYR A 15 -12.41 -11.79 12.27
N ALA A 16 -13.35 -11.02 12.83
CA ALA A 16 -14.33 -10.26 12.04
C ALA A 16 -13.65 -9.18 11.18
N LEU A 17 -12.65 -8.46 11.72
CA LEU A 17 -11.87 -7.48 10.95
C LEU A 17 -11.15 -8.13 9.77
N GLY A 18 -10.54 -9.30 9.98
CA GLY A 18 -9.83 -10.05 8.95
C GLY A 18 -10.77 -10.66 7.90
N ARG A 19 -11.89 -11.24 8.32
CA ARG A 19 -12.85 -11.91 7.43
C ARG A 19 -13.61 -10.94 6.54
N LEU A 20 -13.97 -9.76 7.05
CA LEU A 20 -14.79 -8.79 6.34
C LEU A 20 -13.98 -7.79 5.52
N ARG A 21 -12.65 -7.96 5.44
CA ARG A 21 -11.73 -6.98 4.83
C ARG A 21 -11.97 -5.56 5.35
N LEU A 22 -12.39 -5.44 6.61
CA LEU A 22 -12.76 -4.14 7.20
C LEU A 22 -11.54 -3.22 7.28
N GLY A 23 -10.34 -3.78 7.42
CA GLY A 23 -9.09 -3.02 7.32
C GLY A 23 -8.92 -2.33 5.95
N GLU A 24 -9.14 -3.06 4.85
CA GLU A 24 -9.07 -2.51 3.49
C GLU A 24 -10.14 -1.43 3.29
N ARG A 25 -11.40 -1.70 3.69
CA ARG A 25 -12.48 -0.72 3.57
C ARG A 25 -12.28 0.52 4.43
N ALA A 26 -11.77 0.37 5.66
CA ALA A 26 -11.48 1.48 6.54
C ALA A 26 -10.33 2.34 5.99
N PHE A 27 -9.31 1.69 5.44
CA PHE A 27 -8.21 2.37 4.75
C PHE A 27 -8.74 3.11 3.51
N ASP A 28 -9.48 2.45 2.62
CA ASP A 28 -10.08 3.06 1.42
C ASP A 28 -11.03 4.22 1.74
N TRP A 29 -11.74 4.16 2.86
CA TRP A 29 -12.59 5.26 3.32
C TRP A 29 -11.75 6.43 3.82
N ALA A 30 -10.71 6.16 4.59
CA ALA A 30 -9.81 7.19 5.11
C ALA A 30 -9.06 7.89 3.98
N ASP A 31 -8.55 7.10 3.02
CA ASP A 31 -7.86 7.55 1.81
C ASP A 31 -8.75 8.47 0.95
N ARG A 32 -9.95 7.98 0.58
CA ARG A 32 -10.94 8.79 -0.14
C ARG A 32 -11.44 10.01 0.63
N THR A 33 -11.27 10.04 1.95
CA THR A 33 -11.64 11.19 2.77
C THR A 33 -10.56 12.26 2.75
N ILE A 34 -9.27 11.89 2.81
CA ILE A 34 -8.17 12.84 2.77
C ILE A 34 -7.90 13.38 1.35
N ASP A 35 -8.26 12.62 0.31
CA ASP A 35 -8.14 13.05 -1.09
C ASP A 35 -9.16 14.11 -1.50
N ARG A 36 -10.16 14.36 -0.65
CA ARG A 36 -11.16 15.37 -0.96
C ARG A 36 -10.56 16.77 -0.83
N PRO A 37 -10.79 17.66 -1.82
CA PRO A 37 -10.18 18.99 -1.83
C PRO A 37 -10.59 19.85 -0.61
N GLU A 38 -11.75 19.59 -0.01
CA GLU A 38 -12.22 20.28 1.19
C GLU A 38 -11.56 19.80 2.51
N VAL A 39 -10.84 18.68 2.49
CA VAL A 39 -10.23 18.08 3.68
C VAL A 39 -8.77 18.49 3.76
N THR A 40 -8.48 19.49 4.59
CA THR A 40 -7.11 19.95 4.85
C THR A 40 -6.67 19.53 6.26
N ARG A 41 -5.37 19.68 6.57
CA ARG A 41 -4.82 19.41 7.91
C ARG A 41 -5.48 20.23 9.04
N ARG A 42 -6.19 21.32 8.68
CA ARG A 42 -6.93 22.17 9.63
C ARG A 42 -8.36 21.68 9.89
N THR A 43 -8.87 20.77 9.07
CA THR A 43 -10.24 20.26 9.17
C THR A 43 -10.29 19.14 10.20
N VAL A 44 -11.30 19.15 11.08
CA VAL A 44 -11.55 18.08 12.08
C VAL A 44 -11.59 16.69 11.42
N ARG A 45 -12.17 16.62 10.22
CA ARG A 45 -12.27 15.39 9.43
C ARG A 45 -10.91 14.78 9.07
N TRP A 46 -9.85 15.59 8.89
CA TRP A 46 -8.49 15.10 8.68
C TRP A 46 -7.91 14.47 9.96
N TRP A 47 -8.26 15.01 11.13
CA TRP A 47 -7.84 14.43 12.41
C TRP A 47 -8.58 13.14 12.73
N LEU A 48 -9.85 13.02 12.31
CA LEU A 48 -10.63 11.79 12.47
C LEU A 48 -10.14 10.63 11.60
N THR A 49 -9.46 10.89 10.48
CA THR A 49 -8.86 9.82 9.66
C THR A 49 -7.55 9.29 10.22
N GLN A 50 -6.80 10.08 10.99
CA GLN A 50 -5.53 9.64 11.61
C GLN A 50 -5.66 8.39 12.49
N PRO A 51 -6.62 8.28 13.44
CA PRO A 51 -6.76 7.08 14.25
C PRO A 51 -7.15 5.86 13.42
N VAL A 52 -7.89 6.04 12.33
CA VAL A 52 -8.23 4.94 11.41
C VAL A 52 -6.96 4.40 10.75
N PHE A 53 -6.10 5.26 10.22
CA PHE A 53 -4.80 4.84 9.69
C PHE A 53 -3.93 4.18 10.76
N ALA A 54 -3.89 4.73 11.98
CA ALA A 54 -3.11 4.16 13.07
C ALA A 54 -3.55 2.74 13.44
N VAL A 55 -4.87 2.48 13.54
CA VAL A 55 -5.41 1.15 13.83
C VAL A 55 -5.09 0.16 12.71
N VAL A 56 -5.23 0.56 11.45
CA VAL A 56 -4.89 -0.31 10.30
C VAL A 56 -3.41 -0.63 10.27
N ILE A 57 -2.53 0.37 10.44
CA ILE A 57 -1.08 0.18 10.49
C ILE A 57 -0.68 -0.73 11.66
N LEU A 58 -1.26 -0.52 12.84
CA LEU A 58 -1.02 -1.38 14.01
C LEU A 58 -1.46 -2.83 13.73
N GLY A 59 -2.62 -3.02 13.11
CA GLY A 59 -3.09 -4.34 12.67
C GLY A 59 -2.12 -5.02 11.71
N LEU A 60 -1.53 -4.27 10.76
CA LEU A 60 -0.50 -4.78 9.85
C LEU A 60 0.81 -5.12 10.58
N PHE A 61 1.19 -4.36 11.60
CA PHE A 61 2.34 -4.69 12.45
C PHE A 61 2.12 -5.94 13.29
N ILE A 62 0.91 -6.15 13.82
CA ILE A 62 0.57 -7.33 14.61
C ILE A 62 0.52 -8.59 13.71
N THR A 63 -0.11 -8.48 12.54
CA THR A 63 -0.33 -9.63 11.66
C THR A 63 0.87 -9.97 10.76
N ALA A 64 1.66 -8.97 10.34
CA ALA A 64 2.76 -9.15 9.39
C ALA A 64 3.97 -8.24 9.71
N PRO A 65 4.56 -8.31 10.91
CA PRO A 65 5.54 -7.34 11.40
C PRO A 65 6.74 -7.16 10.47
N ARG A 66 7.34 -8.28 9.99
CA ARG A 66 8.53 -8.25 9.13
C ARG A 66 8.24 -7.62 7.77
N ARG A 67 7.09 -7.96 7.16
CA ARG A 67 6.66 -7.41 5.86
C ARG A 67 6.37 -5.92 5.99
N THR A 68 5.65 -5.53 7.04
CA THR A 68 5.31 -4.12 7.30
C THR A 68 6.56 -3.28 7.56
N ALA A 69 7.50 -3.77 8.39
CA ALA A 69 8.77 -3.09 8.63
C ALA A 69 9.63 -2.98 7.36
N HIS A 70 9.68 -4.04 6.54
CA HIS A 70 10.41 -4.01 5.27
C HIS A 70 9.82 -2.98 4.30
N GLN A 71 8.50 -2.95 4.14
CA GLN A 71 7.80 -1.96 3.31
C GLN A 71 7.97 -0.53 3.83
N TRP A 72 7.97 -0.34 5.15
CA TRP A 72 8.23 0.96 5.76
C TRP A 72 9.64 1.44 5.44
N ARG A 73 10.66 0.59 5.57
CA ARG A 73 12.04 0.92 5.18
C ARG A 73 12.11 1.27 3.70
N HIS A 74 11.48 0.47 2.84
CA HIS A 74 11.57 0.67 1.40
C HIS A 74 10.94 1.98 0.92
N ARG A 75 9.90 2.47 1.61
CA ARG A 75 9.32 3.80 1.33
C ARG A 75 10.22 4.97 1.71
N HIS A 76 11.18 4.75 2.62
CA HIS A 76 12.16 5.75 3.06
C HIS A 76 13.52 5.57 2.40
N ASP A 77 13.68 4.56 1.53
CA ASP A 77 14.89 4.43 0.73
C ASP A 77 15.01 5.64 -0.21
N PRO A 78 16.24 6.12 -0.50
CA PRO A 78 16.44 7.17 -1.47
C PRO A 78 15.84 6.75 -2.82
N PRO A 79 15.24 7.69 -3.57
CA PRO A 79 14.68 7.35 -4.87
C PRO A 79 15.76 6.69 -5.73
N PRO A 80 15.43 5.61 -6.44
CA PRO A 80 16.40 4.97 -7.32
C PRO A 80 16.92 6.02 -8.32
N PRO A 81 18.21 5.96 -8.68
CA PRO A 81 18.74 6.86 -9.69
C PRO A 81 17.86 6.76 -10.93
N LEU A 82 17.52 7.91 -11.53
CA LEU A 82 16.72 7.96 -12.75
C LEU A 82 17.42 7.10 -13.79
N GLY A 83 16.82 5.93 -14.08
CA GLY A 83 17.29 5.05 -15.12
C GLY A 83 17.23 5.78 -16.46
N THR A 84 18.02 5.32 -17.43
CA THR A 84 17.93 5.82 -18.79
C THR A 84 16.48 5.62 -19.26
N VAL A 85 15.81 6.72 -19.65
CA VAL A 85 14.46 6.64 -20.19
C VAL A 85 14.50 5.71 -21.40
N PRO A 86 13.64 4.67 -21.48
CA PRO A 86 13.58 3.82 -22.65
C PRO A 86 13.29 4.68 -23.89
N VAL A 87 14.27 4.81 -24.78
CA VAL A 87 14.09 5.50 -26.06
C VAL A 87 13.51 4.47 -27.04
N PHE A 88 12.39 4.82 -27.65
CA PHE A 88 11.82 3.99 -28.71
C PHE A 88 12.79 3.93 -29.89
N ASP A 89 13.31 2.74 -30.19
CA ASP A 89 14.22 2.51 -31.31
C ASP A 89 13.43 2.56 -32.63
N THR A 90 13.41 3.71 -33.31
CA THR A 90 12.72 3.86 -34.59
C THR A 90 13.28 2.96 -35.70
N GLN A 91 14.50 2.43 -35.51
CA GLN A 91 15.17 1.54 -36.46
C GLN A 91 14.98 0.06 -36.14
N TRP A 92 14.07 -0.29 -35.21
CA TRP A 92 13.88 -1.68 -34.76
C TRP A 92 13.53 -2.64 -35.91
N ALA A 93 12.76 -2.18 -36.90
CA ALA A 93 12.33 -3.00 -38.03
C ALA A 93 13.48 -3.29 -39.00
N ALA A 94 14.31 -2.29 -39.30
CA ALA A 94 15.47 -2.43 -40.18
C ALA A 94 16.53 -3.39 -39.60
N LYS A 95 16.77 -3.31 -38.29
CA LYS A 95 17.70 -4.22 -37.59
C LYS A 95 17.23 -5.68 -37.59
N ARG A 96 15.93 -5.93 -37.72
CA ARG A 96 15.37 -7.28 -37.74
C ARG A 96 15.58 -7.96 -39.10
N GLY A 97 15.43 -7.22 -40.21
CA GLY A 97 15.59 -7.76 -41.57
C GLY A 97 17.03 -8.13 -41.95
N GLY A 98 18.04 -7.44 -41.40
CA GLY A 98 19.44 -7.75 -41.68
C GLY A 98 19.91 -9.13 -41.15
N LYS A 99 19.26 -9.64 -40.08
CA LYS A 99 19.59 -10.97 -39.52
C LYS A 99 19.07 -12.14 -40.34
N GLU A 100 18.07 -11.92 -41.19
CA GLU A 100 17.55 -12.96 -42.11
C GLU A 100 18.40 -13.07 -43.38
N ALA A 101 18.97 -11.96 -43.85
CA ALA A 101 19.84 -11.94 -45.02
C ALA A 101 21.19 -12.64 -44.80
N ASP A 102 21.73 -12.60 -43.57
CA ASP A 102 23.02 -13.22 -43.21
C ASP A 102 22.93 -14.73 -42.89
N ARG A 103 21.71 -15.30 -42.93
CA ARG A 103 21.45 -16.73 -42.69
C ARG A 103 21.05 -17.50 -43.95
N ALA A 104 20.96 -16.83 -45.10
CA ALA A 104 20.66 -17.41 -46.41
C ALA A 104 21.95 -17.56 -47.23
#